data_AF-A0A143BTW9-F1
#
_entry.id   AF-A0A143BTW9-F1
#
_cell.length_a   1.000
_cell.length_b   1.000
_cell.length_c   1.000
_cell.angle_alpha   90.00
_cell.angle_beta   90.00
_cell.angle_gamma   90.00
#
_symmetry.space_group_name_H-M   'P 1'
#
loop_
_entity.id
_entity.type
_entity.pdbx_description
1 polymer ?
#
loop_
_entity_poly.entity_id
_entity_poly.type
_entity_poly.pdbx_seq_one_letter_code
_entity_poly.pdbx_strand_id
1 'polypeptide(L)'
;MIMRILGEGQYEITEDHLDRLNALDAALQSAADADDDMRFATALSALLDAVRSCGTPLPTETITPSDLVLPDEDTSLTQVRELLSDEGLIPG
;
A
#
# COMPACT_ATOMS: atom_id res chain seq x y z
N MET A 1 3.46 11.54 -4.49
CA MET A 1 3.08 10.93 -3.19
C MET A 1 4.17 9.95 -2.79
N ILE A 2 4.57 9.90 -1.52
CA ILE A 2 5.61 8.97 -1.04
C ILE A 2 4.93 7.79 -0.35
N MET A 3 5.17 6.59 -0.83
CA MET A 3 4.69 5.35 -0.22
C MET A 3 5.86 4.59 0.38
N ARG A 4 5.71 4.08 1.61
CA ARG A 4 6.73 3.23 2.24
C ARG A 4 6.23 1.78 2.28
N ILE A 5 7.00 0.86 1.72
CA ILE A 5 6.78 -0.57 1.91
C ILE A 5 7.68 -1.00 3.07
N LEU A 6 7.09 -1.55 4.13
CA LEU A 6 7.84 -2.16 5.23
C LEU A 6 8.78 -3.23 4.67
N GLY A 7 9.98 -3.36 5.27
CA GLY A 7 11.02 -4.27 4.78
C GLY A 7 11.77 -3.84 3.51
N GLU A 8 11.18 -3.00 2.65
CA GLU A 8 11.73 -2.71 1.31
C GLU A 8 12.23 -1.27 1.14
N GLY A 9 11.50 -0.27 1.64
CA GLY A 9 11.91 1.13 1.58
C GLY A 9 10.80 2.09 1.14
N GLN A 10 11.20 3.23 0.55
CA GLN A 10 10.27 4.27 0.10
C GLN A 10 10.21 4.31 -1.43
N TYR A 11 9.04 4.62 -1.95
CA TYR A 11 8.74 4.73 -3.37
C TYR A 11 8.03 6.05 -3.64
N GLU A 12 8.54 6.80 -4.61
CA GLU A 12 7.89 8.00 -5.10
C GLU A 12 6.91 7.66 -6.22
N ILE A 13 5.64 7.99 -6.01
CA ILE A 13 4.53 7.75 -6.94
C ILE A 13 4.08 9.08 -7.54
N THR A 14 3.96 9.11 -8.85
CA THR A 14 3.41 10.25 -9.60
C THR A 14 1.88 10.22 -9.60
N GLU A 15 1.27 11.38 -9.75
CA GLU A 15 -0.20 11.53 -9.75
C GLU A 15 -0.89 10.77 -10.90
N ASP A 16 -0.18 10.51 -12.00
CA ASP A 16 -0.66 9.72 -13.13
C ASP A 16 -1.01 8.27 -12.74
N HIS A 17 -0.32 7.75 -11.72
CA HIS A 17 -0.52 6.39 -11.24
C HIS A 17 -1.46 6.31 -10.02
N LEU A 18 -1.89 7.45 -9.48
CA LEU A 18 -2.82 7.47 -8.35
C LEU A 18 -4.17 6.86 -8.69
N ASP A 19 -4.71 7.07 -9.89
CA ASP A 19 -6.01 6.52 -10.27
C ASP A 19 -6.00 4.98 -10.23
N ARG A 20 -4.92 4.37 -10.75
CA ARG A 20 -4.70 2.93 -10.71
C ARG A 20 -4.51 2.40 -9.29
N LEU A 21 -3.74 3.10 -8.46
CA LEU A 21 -3.51 2.72 -7.07
C LEU A 21 -4.78 2.81 -6.24
N ASN A 22 -5.57 3.87 -6.41
CA ASN A 22 -6.88 4.02 -5.76
C ASN A 22 -7.84 2.89 -6.12
N ALA A 23 -7.84 2.43 -7.38
CA ALA A 23 -8.68 1.31 -7.79
C ALA A 23 -8.25 -0.02 -7.12
N LEU A 24 -6.94 -0.26 -7.00
CA LEU A 24 -6.40 -1.43 -6.30
C LEU A 24 -6.67 -1.37 -4.80
N ASP A 25 -6.55 -0.18 -4.22
CA ASP A 25 -6.83 0.08 -2.82
C ASP A 25 -8.31 -0.13 -2.48
N ALA A 26 -9.22 0.38 -3.30
CA ALA A 26 -10.65 0.12 -3.14
C ALA A 26 -10.99 -1.38 -3.20
N ALA A 27 -10.32 -2.14 -4.07
CA ALA A 27 -10.47 -3.59 -4.14
C ALA A 27 -9.92 -4.28 -2.87
N LEU A 28 -8.78 -3.82 -2.36
CA LEU A 28 -8.16 -4.28 -1.12
C LEU A 28 -9.09 -4.05 0.08
N GLN A 29 -9.60 -2.82 0.22
CA GLN A 29 -10.52 -2.45 1.29
C GLN A 29 -11.83 -3.24 1.21
N SER A 30 -12.36 -3.44 0.01
CA SER A 30 -13.57 -4.26 -0.17
C SER A 30 -13.33 -5.74 0.18
N ALA A 31 -12.13 -6.27 -0.08
CA ALA A 31 -11.75 -7.63 0.35
C ALA A 31 -11.56 -7.71 1.88
N ALA A 32 -10.97 -6.68 2.49
CA ALA A 32 -10.81 -6.59 3.94
C ALA A 32 -12.16 -6.49 4.66
N ASP A 33 -13.10 -5.70 4.13
CA ASP A 33 -14.46 -5.58 4.67
C ASP A 33 -15.23 -6.90 4.59
N ALA A 34 -15.02 -7.64 3.49
CA ALA A 34 -15.59 -8.98 3.29
C ALA A 34 -14.89 -10.11 4.08
N ASP A 35 -13.82 -9.81 4.82
CA ASP A 35 -12.98 -10.79 5.51
C ASP A 35 -12.43 -11.89 4.56
N ASP A 36 -12.18 -11.52 3.30
CA ASP A 36 -11.80 -12.43 2.22
C ASP A 36 -10.28 -12.44 2.03
N ASP A 37 -9.59 -13.24 2.84
CA ASP A 37 -8.12 -13.31 2.94
C ASP A 37 -7.45 -13.59 1.57
N MET A 38 -8.05 -14.46 0.75
CA MET A 38 -7.53 -14.77 -0.59
C MET A 38 -7.59 -13.58 -1.53
N ARG A 39 -8.72 -12.87 -1.56
CA ARG A 39 -8.86 -11.65 -2.37
C ARG A 39 -7.98 -10.54 -1.84
N PHE A 40 -7.87 -10.43 -0.53
CA PHE A 40 -7.05 -9.42 0.13
C PHE A 40 -5.58 -9.61 -0.23
N ALA A 41 -5.02 -10.81 -0.06
CA ALA A 41 -3.63 -11.11 -0.41
C ALA A 41 -3.37 -10.84 -1.91
N THR A 42 -4.33 -11.18 -2.77
CA THR A 42 -4.23 -10.90 -4.21
C THR A 42 -4.21 -9.40 -4.50
N ALA A 43 -5.10 -8.63 -3.88
CA ALA A 43 -5.19 -7.19 -4.05
C ALA A 43 -3.96 -6.47 -3.46
N LEU A 44 -3.45 -6.93 -2.31
CA LEU A 44 -2.25 -6.38 -1.67
C LEU A 44 -1.04 -6.60 -2.55
N SER A 45 -0.84 -7.83 -3.02
CA SER A 45 0.25 -8.16 -3.94
C SER A 45 0.18 -7.32 -5.22
N ALA A 46 -1.02 -7.12 -5.77
CA ALA A 46 -1.22 -6.25 -6.94
C ALA A 46 -0.93 -4.76 -6.64
N LEU A 47 -1.29 -4.27 -5.46
CA LEU A 47 -0.99 -2.90 -5.02
C LEU A 47 0.52 -2.71 -4.86
N LEU A 48 1.20 -3.63 -4.17
CA LEU A 48 2.65 -3.62 -3.99
C LEU A 48 3.39 -3.70 -5.34
N ASP A 49 2.97 -4.59 -6.24
CA ASP A 49 3.53 -4.69 -7.59
C ASP A 49 3.32 -3.39 -8.39
N ALA A 50 2.14 -2.78 -8.29
CA ALA A 50 1.87 -1.49 -8.93
C ALA A 50 2.77 -0.38 -8.37
N VAL A 51 3.00 -0.33 -7.05
CA VAL A 51 3.93 0.63 -6.42
C VAL A 51 5.37 0.36 -6.86
N ARG A 52 5.81 -0.89 -6.92
CA ARG A 52 7.15 -1.27 -7.39
C ARG A 52 7.36 -0.95 -8.88
N SER A 53 6.32 -1.12 -9.69
CA SER A 53 6.38 -0.96 -11.15
C SER A 53 6.21 0.49 -11.61
N CYS A 54 5.31 1.23 -10.95
CA CYS A 54 4.97 2.61 -11.30
C CYS A 54 5.74 3.63 -10.45
N GLY A 55 6.19 3.22 -9.25
CA GLY A 55 6.95 4.05 -8.34
C GLY A 55 8.44 4.03 -8.62
N THR A 56 9.09 5.14 -8.29
CA THR A 56 10.54 5.24 -8.35
C THR A 56 11.11 4.94 -6.96
N PRO A 57 11.98 3.93 -6.81
CA PRO A 57 12.59 3.62 -5.51
C PRO A 57 13.45 4.80 -5.04
N LEU A 58 13.18 5.27 -3.83
CA LEU A 58 13.93 6.35 -3.20
C LEU A 58 15.12 5.78 -2.40
N PRO A 59 16.26 6.50 -2.39
CA PRO A 59 17.42 6.09 -1.61
C PRO A 59 17.09 6.09 -0.11
N THR A 60 17.54 5.06 0.60
CA THR A 60 17.32 4.85 2.04
C THR A 60 17.91 5.96 2.92
N GLU A 61 18.85 6.75 2.40
CA GLU A 61 19.40 7.94 3.06
C GLU A 61 18.40 9.12 3.11
N THR A 62 17.37 9.10 2.26
CA THR A 62 16.33 10.12 2.22
C THR A 62 15.12 9.68 3.04
N ILE A 63 15.05 10.14 4.29
CA ILE A 63 13.88 9.98 5.15
C ILE A 63 12.92 11.15 4.86
N THR A 64 12.05 10.95 3.87
CA THR A 64 10.94 11.87 3.60
C THR A 64 9.73 11.42 4.42
N PRO A 65 8.89 12.33 4.93
CA PRO A 65 7.57 11.94 5.44
C PRO A 65 6.84 11.11 4.38
N SER A 66 6.52 9.87 4.71
CA SER A 66 5.74 8.98 3.86
C SER A 66 4.27 9.35 4.04
N ASP A 67 3.57 9.52 2.92
CA ASP A 67 2.14 9.84 2.91
C ASP A 67 1.31 8.58 3.22
N LEU A 68 1.83 7.41 2.85
CA LEU A 68 1.19 6.12 3.04
C LEU A 68 2.23 5.05 3.41
N VAL A 69 1.88 4.17 4.35
CA VAL A 69 2.71 3.02 4.75
C VAL A 69 1.99 1.73 4.38
N LEU A 70 2.65 0.94 3.55
CA LEU A 70 2.22 -0.37 3.09
C LEU A 70 2.99 -1.47 3.84
N PRO A 71 2.32 -2.55 4.22
CA PRO A 71 2.96 -3.73 4.81
C PRO A 71 3.74 -4.53 3.77
N ASP A 72 4.53 -5.50 4.24
CA ASP A 72 5.21 -6.49 3.42
C ASP A 72 4.19 -7.46 2.77
N GLU A 73 4.60 -8.13 1.69
CA GLU A 73 3.75 -9.12 0.99
C GLU A 73 3.43 -10.36 1.83
N ASP A 74 4.20 -10.63 2.89
CA ASP A 74 4.02 -11.75 3.81
C ASP A 74 3.03 -11.42 4.95
N THR A 75 2.61 -10.15 5.05
CA THR A 75 1.73 -9.70 6.13
C THR A 75 0.30 -10.23 5.93
N SER A 76 -0.24 -10.93 6.92
CA SER A 76 -1.60 -11.46 6.89
C SER A 76 -2.67 -10.37 6.95
N LEU A 77 -3.85 -10.60 6.36
CA LEU A 77 -4.99 -9.66 6.35
C LEU A 77 -5.24 -9.04 7.73
N THR A 78 -5.28 -9.82 8.80
CA THR A 78 -5.50 -9.30 10.16
C THR A 78 -4.45 -8.28 10.56
N GLN A 79 -3.17 -8.55 10.29
CA GLN A 79 -2.08 -7.66 10.66
C GLN A 79 -2.06 -6.42 9.76
N VAL A 80 -2.35 -6.57 8.46
CA VAL A 80 -2.49 -5.44 7.55
C VAL A 80 -3.67 -4.54 7.95
N ARG A 81 -4.79 -5.14 8.34
CA ARG A 81 -5.98 -4.40 8.77
C ARG A 81 -5.72 -3.59 10.04
N GLU A 82 -4.92 -4.11 10.97
CA GLU A 82 -4.48 -3.35 12.15
C GLU A 82 -3.59 -2.16 11.75
N LEU A 83 -2.64 -2.37 10.82
CA LEU A 83 -1.74 -1.32 10.32
C LEU A 83 -2.49 -0.22 9.53
N LEU A 84 -3.42 -0.61 8.66
CA LEU A 84 -4.27 0.31 7.89
C LEU A 84 -5.34 0.99 8.75
N SER A 85 -5.78 0.38 9.85
CA SER A 85 -6.75 0.98 10.77
C SER A 85 -6.13 2.02 11.70
N ASP A 86 -4.87 1.83 12.11
CA ASP A 86 -4.16 2.77 12.99
C ASP A 86 -3.68 4.02 12.24
N GLU A 87 -3.31 3.88 10.96
CA GLU A 87 -2.78 4.94 10.10
C GLU A 87 -3.71 5.29 8.92
N GLY A 88 -5.01 5.10 9.14
CA GLY A 88 -6.18 5.50 8.33
C GLY A 88 -5.92 6.03 6.91
N LEU A 89 -6.44 5.30 5.94
CA LEU A 89 -6.54 5.70 4.54
C LEU A 89 -7.29 7.04 4.41
N ILE A 90 -6.55 8.13 4.22
CA ILE A 90 -7.01 9.50 3.94
C ILE A 90 -7.82 10.14 5.09
N PRO A 91 -7.34 11.25 5.70
CA PRO A 91 -8.14 12.01 6.67
C PRO A 91 -9.35 12.67 5.98
N GLY A 92 -10.53 12.42 6.52
CA GLY A 92 -11.78 13.15 6.28
C GLY A 92 -12.53 13.37 7.57
#